data_AF-A0A7J4QUS5-F1
#
_entry.id   AF-A0A7J4QUS5-F1
#
_cell.length_a   1.000
_cell.length_b   1.000
_cell.length_c   1.000
_cell.angle_alpha   90.00
_cell.angle_beta   90.00
_cell.angle_gamma   90.00
#
_symmetry.space_group_name_H-M   'P 1'
#
loop_
_entity.id
_entity.type
_entity.pdbx_description
1 polymer ?
#
loop_
_entity_poly.entity_id
_entity_poly.type
_entity_poly.pdbx_seq_one_letter_code
_entity_poly.pdbx_strand_id
1 'polypeptide(L)'
;MGWSRVGVLLLGMGWAAWMDHKERRVSNSHWMIWVKPAIFIWCLELLAREADWTIFLTASAVVAYASVAVIGRPTIKDVLSGNRLDIIVSMWYLVSIVGVIVGMTKYGDVDLLNLLLGEESGMAALYWTTLSGLVVIFVIDFGWRLRLIHGGADAKALMWVAILVPNWSTMP
;
A
#
# COMPACT_ATOMS: atom_id res chain seq x y z
N MET A 1 11.55 -10.83 9.84
CA MET A 1 10.71 -9.60 9.73
C MET A 1 9.28 -9.80 10.24
N GLY A 2 8.71 -11.00 10.19
CA GLY A 2 7.32 -11.25 10.59
C GLY A 2 6.92 -10.75 11.98
N TRP A 3 7.70 -11.07 13.03
CA TRP A 3 7.44 -10.56 14.38
C TRP A 3 7.45 -9.03 14.50
N SER A 4 8.29 -8.34 13.72
CA SER A 4 8.29 -6.88 13.66
C SER A 4 7.00 -6.34 13.03
N ARG A 5 6.49 -6.99 11.97
CA ARG A 5 5.19 -6.64 11.36
C ARG A 5 4.05 -6.85 12.37
N VAL A 6 4.05 -7.97 13.10
CA VAL A 6 3.06 -8.25 14.17
C VAL A 6 3.13 -7.18 15.27
N GLY A 7 4.33 -6.81 15.74
CA GLY A 7 4.49 -5.77 16.74
C GLY A 7 3.96 -4.41 16.27
N VAL A 8 4.30 -4.01 15.04
CA VAL A 8 3.78 -2.77 14.45
C VAL A 8 2.27 -2.81 14.28
N LEU A 9 1.71 -3.96 13.86
CA LEU A 9 0.28 -4.17 13.70
C LEU A 9 -0.46 -3.99 15.03
N LEU A 10 -0.01 -4.69 16.07
CA LEU A 10 -0.63 -4.64 17.40
C LEU A 10 -0.57 -3.24 18.00
N LEU A 11 0.56 -2.55 17.89
CA LEU A 11 0.70 -1.20 18.42
C LEU A 11 -0.12 -0.18 17.62
N GLY A 12 -0.06 -0.23 16.29
CA GLY A 12 -0.79 0.69 15.41
C GLY A 12 -2.31 0.53 15.51
N MET A 13 -2.81 -0.71 15.52
CA MET A 13 -4.24 -0.99 15.72
C MET A 13 -4.69 -0.76 17.16
N GLY A 14 -3.88 -1.16 18.14
CA GLY A 14 -4.19 -0.93 19.56
C GLY A 14 -4.34 0.55 19.88
N TRP A 15 -3.45 1.39 19.33
CA TRP A 15 -3.55 2.83 19.48
C TRP A 15 -4.74 3.42 18.70
N ALA A 16 -5.04 2.91 17.50
CA ALA A 16 -6.24 3.29 16.76
C ALA A 16 -7.52 2.96 17.56
N ALA A 17 -7.61 1.77 18.12
CA ALA A 17 -8.74 1.32 18.94
C ALA A 17 -8.88 2.16 20.22
N TRP A 18 -7.77 2.52 20.86
CA TRP A 18 -7.80 3.41 22.02
C TRP A 18 -8.30 4.82 21.68
N MET A 19 -7.85 5.40 20.55
CA MET A 19 -8.35 6.70 20.09
C MET A 19 -9.82 6.63 19.68
N ASP A 20 -10.25 5.57 19.03
CA ASP A 20 -11.65 5.38 18.68
C ASP A 20 -12.52 5.25 19.93
N HIS A 21 -12.06 4.53 20.95
CA HIS A 21 -12.75 4.45 22.23
C HIS A 21 -12.87 5.81 22.94
N LYS A 22 -11.82 6.63 22.91
CA LYS A 22 -11.76 7.92 23.65
C LYS A 22 -12.39 9.09 22.90
N GLU A 23 -12.15 9.20 21.60
CA GLU A 23 -12.53 10.34 20.76
C GLU A 23 -13.60 10.01 19.72
N ARG A 24 -14.01 8.74 19.59
CA ARG A 24 -14.94 8.23 18.55
C ARG A 24 -14.48 8.55 17.12
N ARG A 25 -13.17 8.73 16.94
CA ARG A 25 -12.54 9.05 15.67
C ARG A 25 -11.08 8.66 15.70
N VAL A 26 -10.56 8.28 14.53
CA VAL A 26 -9.13 8.08 14.30
C VAL A 26 -8.65 9.11 13.29
N SER A 27 -7.72 9.97 13.70
CA SER A 27 -7.23 11.09 12.88
C SER A 27 -6.32 10.61 11.73
N ASN A 28 -6.22 11.41 10.66
CA ASN A 28 -5.29 11.14 9.56
C ASN A 28 -3.82 11.14 10.00
N SER A 29 -3.48 11.93 11.03
CA SER A 29 -2.12 11.98 11.56
C SER A 29 -1.65 10.64 12.14
N HIS A 30 -2.56 9.87 12.75
CA HIS A 30 -2.27 8.50 13.20
C HIS A 30 -1.76 7.64 12.05
N TRP A 31 -2.53 7.59 10.97
CA TRP A 31 -2.17 6.80 9.78
C TRP A 31 -0.87 7.29 9.14
N MET A 32 -0.63 8.61 9.10
CA MET A 32 0.64 9.17 8.60
C MET A 32 1.85 8.81 9.46
N ILE A 33 1.69 8.61 10.76
CA ILE A 33 2.77 8.19 11.65
C ILE A 33 3.04 6.69 11.45
N TRP A 34 1.99 5.88 11.46
CA TRP A 34 2.10 4.41 11.45
C TRP A 34 2.38 3.82 10.07
N VAL A 35 2.13 4.54 8.98
CA VAL A 35 2.55 4.09 7.65
C VAL A 35 4.07 4.06 7.51
N LYS A 36 4.81 4.91 8.24
CA LYS A 36 6.28 5.00 8.19
C LYS A 36 6.97 3.67 8.54
N PRO A 37 6.72 3.03 9.70
CA PRO A 37 7.30 1.72 9.99
C PRO A 37 6.82 0.63 9.03
N ALA A 38 5.58 0.69 8.53
CA ALA A 38 5.07 -0.27 7.55
C ALA A 38 5.86 -0.21 6.22
N ILE A 39 6.03 0.99 5.67
CA ILE A 39 6.84 1.23 4.46
C ILE A 39 8.30 0.85 4.70
N PHE A 40 8.85 1.20 5.86
CA PHE A 40 10.24 0.89 6.20
C PHE A 40 10.48 -0.63 6.21
N ILE A 41 9.63 -1.40 6.88
CA ILE A 41 9.75 -2.86 6.92
C ILE A 41 9.57 -3.46 5.53
N TRP A 42 8.61 -2.97 4.74
CA TRP A 42 8.42 -3.46 3.37
C TRP A 42 9.62 -3.16 2.46
N CYS A 43 10.21 -1.97 2.59
CA CYS A 43 11.44 -1.61 1.89
C CYS A 43 12.59 -2.56 2.26
N LEU A 44 12.79 -2.84 3.56
CA LEU A 44 13.80 -3.81 4.01
C LEU A 44 13.56 -5.21 3.44
N GLU A 45 12.30 -5.64 3.36
CA GLU A 45 11.98 -6.94 2.77
C GLU A 45 12.32 -6.99 1.28
N LEU A 46 11.97 -5.96 0.52
CA LEU A 46 12.30 -5.87 -0.90
C LEU A 46 13.82 -5.83 -1.11
N LEU A 47 14.56 -5.10 -0.27
CA LEU A 47 16.02 -5.11 -0.29
C LEU A 47 16.59 -6.48 0.02
N ALA A 48 16.06 -7.18 1.03
CA ALA A 48 16.51 -8.52 1.41
C ALA A 48 16.22 -9.58 0.34
N ARG A 49 15.21 -9.36 -0.50
CA ARG A 49 14.88 -10.21 -1.66
C ARG A 49 15.56 -9.74 -2.95
N GLU A 50 16.46 -8.77 -2.87
CA GLU A 50 17.19 -8.20 -4.02
C GLU A 50 16.27 -7.68 -5.13
N ALA A 51 15.09 -7.17 -4.75
CA ALA A 51 14.08 -6.69 -5.67
C ALA A 51 14.64 -5.60 -6.58
N ASP A 52 14.31 -5.65 -7.87
CA ASP A 52 14.72 -4.58 -8.78
C ASP A 52 13.83 -3.33 -8.65
N TRP A 53 14.28 -2.25 -9.28
CA TRP A 53 13.63 -0.94 -9.23
C TRP A 53 12.16 -0.94 -9.67
N THR A 54 11.74 -1.82 -10.58
CA THR A 54 10.34 -1.91 -11.05
C THR A 54 9.42 -2.42 -9.94
N ILE A 55 9.90 -3.37 -9.12
CA ILE A 55 9.16 -3.91 -7.97
C ILE A 55 9.07 -2.83 -6.88
N PHE A 56 10.15 -2.09 -6.63
CA PHE A 56 10.12 -0.93 -5.72
C PHE A 56 9.11 0.14 -6.16
N LEU A 57 9.07 0.47 -7.45
CA LEU A 57 8.10 1.44 -7.96
C LEU A 57 6.66 0.89 -7.96
N THR A 58 6.49 -0.43 -8.09
CA THR A 58 5.19 -1.10 -7.95
C THR A 58 4.70 -1.07 -6.50
N ALA A 59 5.57 -1.35 -5.52
CA ALA A 59 5.26 -1.17 -4.10
C ALA A 59 4.95 0.31 -3.79
N SER A 60 5.72 1.23 -4.37
CA SER A 60 5.46 2.67 -4.32
C SER A 60 4.07 3.01 -4.87
N ALA A 61 3.59 2.34 -5.93
CA ALA A 61 2.25 2.51 -6.47
C ALA A 61 1.14 2.10 -5.48
N VAL A 62 1.34 1.02 -4.72
CA VAL A 62 0.42 0.59 -3.66
C VAL A 62 0.28 1.70 -2.60
N VAL A 63 1.41 2.22 -2.14
CA VAL A 63 1.45 3.30 -1.13
C VAL A 63 0.88 4.60 -1.69
N ALA A 64 1.22 4.95 -2.94
CA ALA A 64 0.71 6.11 -3.65
C ALA A 64 -0.81 6.08 -3.74
N TYR A 65 -1.38 4.95 -4.13
CA TYR A 65 -2.83 4.82 -4.24
C TYR A 65 -3.52 4.86 -2.87
N ALA A 66 -2.98 4.19 -1.85
CA ALA A 66 -3.50 4.26 -0.49
C ALA A 66 -3.42 5.67 0.12
N SER A 67 -2.42 6.48 -0.27
CA SER A 67 -2.24 7.85 0.21
C SER A 67 -3.44 8.74 -0.06
N VAL A 68 -4.23 8.44 -1.10
CA VAL A 68 -5.46 9.15 -1.46
C VAL A 68 -6.43 9.24 -0.28
N ALA A 69 -6.53 8.19 0.54
CA ALA A 69 -7.44 8.16 1.68
C ALA A 69 -6.99 9.10 2.83
N VAL A 70 -5.69 9.40 2.92
CA VAL A 70 -5.08 10.12 4.05
C VAL A 70 -4.72 11.55 3.68
N ILE A 71 -4.09 11.75 2.53
CA ILE A 71 -3.61 13.05 2.02
C ILE A 71 -4.71 13.74 1.20
N GLY A 72 -5.56 12.97 0.52
CA GLY A 72 -6.53 13.46 -0.45
C GLY A 72 -6.07 13.25 -1.89
N ARG A 73 -6.93 13.60 -2.85
CA ARG A 73 -6.63 13.50 -4.28
C ARG A 73 -6.07 14.83 -4.77
N PRO A 74 -4.91 14.86 -5.45
CA PRO A 74 -4.45 16.07 -6.09
C PRO A 74 -5.47 16.49 -7.17
N THR A 75 -5.79 17.78 -7.23
CA THR A 75 -6.72 18.29 -8.26
C THR A 75 -5.97 18.95 -9.40
N ILE A 76 -6.46 18.82 -10.63
CA ILE A 76 -5.83 19.45 -11.81
C ILE A 76 -5.72 20.97 -11.61
N LYS A 77 -6.74 21.58 -11.01
CA LYS A 77 -6.76 23.01 -10.71
C LYS A 77 -5.63 23.41 -9.75
N ASP A 78 -5.41 22.62 -8.69
CA ASP A 78 -4.40 22.90 -7.67
C ASP A 78 -2.97 22.63 -8.19
N VAL A 79 -2.80 21.61 -9.03
CA VAL A 79 -1.54 21.37 -9.75
C VAL A 79 -1.21 22.55 -10.67
N LEU A 80 -2.18 23.02 -11.46
CA LEU A 80 -2.00 24.16 -12.37
C LEU A 80 -1.81 25.49 -11.64
N SER A 81 -2.35 25.63 -10.43
CA SER A 81 -2.15 26.82 -9.58
C SER A 81 -0.78 26.84 -8.88
N GLY A 82 0.02 25.77 -9.01
CA GLY A 82 1.35 25.69 -8.41
C GLY A 82 1.37 25.14 -6.99
N ASN A 83 0.32 24.47 -6.51
CA ASN A 83 0.33 23.83 -5.20
C ASN A 83 1.41 22.75 -5.15
N ARG A 84 2.44 22.98 -4.32
CA ARG A 84 3.62 22.12 -4.21
C ARG A 84 3.25 20.69 -3.80
N LEU A 85 2.29 20.52 -2.89
CA LEU A 85 1.90 19.20 -2.41
C LEU A 85 1.26 18.40 -3.54
N ASP A 86 0.28 18.99 -4.22
CA ASP A 86 -0.43 18.33 -5.32
C ASP A 86 0.50 18.00 -6.48
N ILE A 87 1.47 18.86 -6.78
CA ILE A 87 2.51 18.61 -7.78
C ILE A 87 3.36 17.40 -7.39
N ILE A 88 3.89 17.36 -6.16
CA ILE A 88 4.74 16.27 -5.67
C ILE A 88 3.98 14.94 -5.69
N VAL A 89 2.74 14.93 -5.19
CA VAL A 89 1.90 13.73 -5.16
C VAL A 89 1.56 13.27 -6.58
N SER A 90 1.26 14.19 -7.50
CA SER A 90 1.01 13.85 -8.91
C SER A 90 2.24 13.27 -9.60
N MET A 91 3.42 13.84 -9.38
CA MET A 91 4.68 13.28 -9.89
C MET A 91 4.95 11.89 -9.33
N TRP A 92 4.72 11.70 -8.02
CA TRP A 92 4.85 10.40 -7.39
C TRP A 92 3.93 9.36 -8.04
N TYR A 93 2.67 9.71 -8.32
CA TYR A 93 1.72 8.81 -8.99
C TYR A 93 2.20 8.45 -10.39
N LEU A 94 2.71 9.41 -11.17
CA LEU A 94 3.24 9.15 -12.51
C LEU A 94 4.43 8.19 -12.48
N VAL A 95 5.39 8.43 -11.60
CA VAL A 95 6.58 7.55 -11.45
C VAL A 95 6.17 6.14 -11.02
N SER A 96 5.22 6.01 -10.11
CA SER A 96 4.66 4.73 -9.69
C SER A 96 3.97 3.98 -10.83
N ILE A 97 3.18 4.67 -11.65
CA ILE A 97 2.52 4.07 -12.83
C ILE A 97 3.56 3.53 -13.82
N VAL A 98 4.64 4.29 -14.08
CA VAL A 98 5.74 3.82 -14.93
C VAL A 98 6.33 2.51 -14.40
N GLY A 99 6.55 2.43 -13.08
CA GLY A 99 7.02 1.19 -12.45
C GLY A 99 6.12 -0.01 -12.67
N VAL A 100 4.81 0.18 -12.50
CA VAL A 100 3.81 -0.88 -12.72
C VAL A 100 3.82 -1.33 -14.18
N ILE A 101 3.79 -0.39 -15.13
CA ILE A 101 3.77 -0.70 -16.57
C ILE A 101 5.04 -1.45 -16.97
N VAL A 102 6.23 -0.94 -16.61
CA VAL A 102 7.50 -1.59 -16.96
C VAL A 102 7.64 -2.94 -16.26
N GLY A 103 7.25 -3.05 -14.99
CA GLY A 103 7.22 -4.31 -14.27
C GLY A 103 6.31 -5.34 -14.95
N MET A 104 5.13 -4.91 -15.44
CA MET A 104 4.21 -5.78 -16.17
C MET A 104 4.82 -6.26 -17.48
N THR A 105 5.54 -5.40 -18.21
CA THR A 105 6.24 -5.83 -19.44
C THR A 105 7.37 -6.83 -19.18
N LYS A 106 7.99 -6.79 -17.98
CA LYS A 106 9.12 -7.65 -17.62
C LYS A 106 8.70 -8.97 -16.98
N TYR A 107 7.63 -8.94 -16.20
CA TYR A 107 7.19 -10.06 -15.34
C TYR A 107 5.77 -10.55 -15.64
N GLY A 108 5.13 -10.02 -16.69
CA GLY A 108 3.75 -10.36 -17.04
C GLY A 108 3.59 -11.71 -17.74
N ASP A 109 4.66 -12.25 -18.34
CA ASP A 109 4.65 -13.55 -19.00
C ASP A 109 4.79 -14.67 -17.96
N VAL A 110 3.69 -15.00 -17.30
CA VAL A 110 3.57 -16.07 -16.30
C VAL A 110 2.28 -16.84 -16.48
N ASP A 111 2.29 -18.11 -16.09
CA ASP A 111 1.06 -18.89 -15.98
C ASP A 111 0.28 -18.45 -14.73
N LEU A 112 -0.92 -17.91 -14.94
CA LEU A 112 -1.78 -17.40 -13.86
C LEU A 112 -2.20 -18.49 -12.87
N LEU A 113 -2.37 -19.72 -13.33
CA LEU A 113 -2.79 -20.83 -12.47
C LEU A 113 -1.63 -21.23 -11.54
N ASN A 114 -0.41 -21.35 -12.07
CA ASN A 114 0.78 -21.60 -11.25
C ASN A 114 1.02 -20.47 -10.24
N LEU A 115 0.80 -19.21 -10.66
CA LEU A 115 0.94 -18.04 -9.80
C LEU A 115 -0.05 -18.09 -8.63
N LEU A 116 -1.31 -18.45 -8.89
CA LEU A 116 -2.35 -18.57 -7.87
C LEU A 116 -2.13 -19.77 -6.93
N LEU A 117 -1.57 -20.86 -7.44
CA LEU A 117 -1.19 -22.03 -6.65
C LEU A 117 0.08 -21.81 -5.82
N GLY A 118 0.80 -20.70 -6.04
CA GLY A 118 2.04 -20.38 -5.34
C GLY A 118 3.23 -21.20 -5.81
N GLU A 119 3.15 -21.76 -7.02
CA GLU A 119 4.22 -22.56 -7.63
C GLU A 119 5.23 -21.68 -8.37
N GLU A 120 4.85 -20.45 -8.72
CA GLU A 120 5.76 -19.46 -9.29
C GLU A 120 6.75 -18.94 -8.24
N SER A 121 8.01 -18.78 -8.63
CA SER A 121 9.08 -18.33 -7.74
C SER A 121 9.94 -17.21 -8.35
N GLY A 122 10.78 -16.58 -7.51
CA GLY A 122 11.66 -15.50 -7.93
C GLY A 122 10.97 -14.15 -8.15
N MET A 123 11.53 -13.34 -9.06
CA MET A 123 11.14 -11.93 -9.24
C MET A 123 9.75 -11.75 -9.83
N ALA A 124 9.30 -12.65 -10.70
CA ALA A 124 7.95 -12.60 -11.25
C ALA A 124 6.91 -12.81 -10.13
N ALA A 125 7.09 -13.84 -9.30
CA ALA A 125 6.25 -14.06 -8.12
C ALA A 125 6.29 -12.86 -7.16
N LEU A 126 7.47 -12.27 -6.92
CA LEU A 126 7.60 -11.08 -6.07
C LEU A 126 6.88 -9.85 -6.67
N TYR A 127 6.97 -9.64 -7.98
CA TYR A 127 6.26 -8.57 -8.67
C TYR A 127 4.74 -8.73 -8.54
N TRP A 128 4.22 -9.92 -8.84
CA TRP A 128 2.78 -10.19 -8.77
C TRP A 128 2.22 -10.14 -7.35
N THR A 129 2.97 -10.62 -6.36
CA THR A 129 2.59 -10.47 -4.94
C THR A 129 2.65 -9.01 -4.47
N THR A 130 3.51 -8.18 -5.06
CA THR A 130 3.52 -6.73 -4.80
C THR A 130 2.33 -6.06 -5.49
N LEU A 131 2.03 -6.45 -6.74
CA LEU A 131 0.92 -5.94 -7.53
C LEU A 131 -0.45 -6.31 -6.93
N SER A 132 -0.59 -7.49 -6.32
CA SER A 132 -1.82 -7.88 -5.63
C SER A 132 -2.14 -6.93 -4.47
N GLY A 133 -1.13 -6.34 -3.83
CA GLY A 133 -1.32 -5.25 -2.86
C GLY A 133 -2.10 -4.07 -3.46
N LEU A 134 -1.82 -3.69 -4.71
CA LEU A 134 -2.55 -2.63 -5.41
C LEU A 134 -4.03 -3.02 -5.59
N VAL A 135 -4.28 -4.27 -5.99
CA VAL A 135 -5.64 -4.82 -6.16
C VAL A 135 -6.40 -4.81 -4.83
N VAL A 136 -5.75 -5.18 -3.73
CA VAL A 136 -6.34 -5.14 -2.38
C VAL A 136 -6.71 -3.72 -1.99
N ILE A 137 -5.80 -2.73 -2.14
CA ILE A 137 -6.12 -1.33 -1.85
C ILE A 137 -7.27 -0.83 -2.74
N PHE A 138 -7.30 -1.22 -4.02
CA PHE A 138 -8.40 -0.92 -4.93
C PHE A 138 -9.74 -1.46 -4.45
N VAL A 139 -9.81 -2.73 -4.06
CA VAL A 139 -11.04 -3.35 -3.55
C VAL A 139 -11.51 -2.63 -2.27
N ILE A 140 -10.60 -2.26 -1.37
CA ILE A 140 -10.93 -1.53 -0.15
C ILE A 140 -11.46 -0.12 -0.47
N ASP A 141 -10.76 0.66 -1.32
CA ASP A 141 -11.20 2.00 -1.72
C ASP A 141 -12.56 1.95 -2.44
N PHE A 142 -12.75 0.97 -3.31
CA PHE A 142 -14.02 0.76 -4.02
C PHE A 142 -15.15 0.42 -3.05
N GLY A 143 -14.93 -0.52 -2.13
CA GLY A 143 -15.89 -0.89 -1.10
C GLY A 143 -16.26 0.29 -0.20
N TRP A 144 -15.30 1.15 0.11
CA TRP A 144 -15.55 2.39 0.85
C TRP A 144 -16.39 3.39 0.04
N ARG A 145 -16.10 3.59 -1.25
CA ARG A 145 -16.89 4.48 -2.14
C ARG A 145 -18.31 4.00 -2.35
N LEU A 146 -18.51 2.69 -2.43
CA LEU A 146 -19.83 2.07 -2.52
C LEU A 146 -20.58 2.02 -1.19
N ARG A 147 -20.01 2.55 -0.10
CA ARG A 147 -20.57 2.51 1.27
C ARG A 147 -20.77 1.09 1.81
N LEU A 148 -20.04 0.10 1.27
CA LEU A 148 -19.96 -1.23 1.87
C LEU A 148 -19.13 -1.16 3.16
N ILE A 149 -18.06 -0.37 3.14
CA ILE A 149 -17.28 -0.01 4.32
C ILE A 149 -17.78 1.35 4.81
N HIS A 150 -18.41 1.38 5.98
CA HIS A 150 -19.11 2.56 6.48
C HIS A 150 -18.15 3.59 7.11
N GLY A 151 -17.04 3.15 7.71
CA GLY A 151 -16.07 4.00 8.37
C GLY A 151 -14.87 4.34 7.50
N GLY A 152 -14.57 5.64 7.34
CA GLY A 152 -13.32 6.08 6.72
C GLY A 152 -12.08 5.71 7.53
N ALA A 153 -12.21 5.52 8.85
CA ALA A 153 -11.16 4.98 9.70
C ALA A 153 -10.90 3.49 9.40
N ASP A 154 -11.97 2.71 9.22
CA ASP A 154 -11.89 1.27 8.91
C ASP A 154 -11.22 1.05 7.55
N ALA A 155 -11.60 1.82 6.53
CA ALA A 155 -10.98 1.74 5.22
C ALA A 155 -9.46 2.02 5.29
N LYS A 156 -9.04 3.04 6.05
CA LYS A 156 -7.62 3.36 6.27
C LYS A 156 -6.89 2.28 7.05
N ALA A 157 -7.55 1.69 8.05
CA ALA A 157 -7.01 0.57 8.80
C ALA A 157 -6.72 -0.61 7.88
N LEU A 158 -7.70 -1.01 7.05
CA LEU A 158 -7.54 -2.10 6.11
C LEU A 158 -6.44 -1.81 5.06
N MET A 159 -6.38 -0.58 4.54
CA MET A 159 -5.32 -0.17 3.62
C MET A 159 -3.93 -0.22 4.27
N TRP A 160 -3.83 0.23 5.52
CA TRP A 160 -2.58 0.18 6.27
C TRP A 160 -2.16 -1.26 6.59
N VAL A 161 -3.10 -2.13 6.94
CA VAL A 161 -2.84 -3.57 7.12
C VAL A 161 -2.33 -4.20 5.81
N ALA A 162 -2.94 -3.88 4.66
CA ALA A 162 -2.49 -4.40 3.36
C ALA A 162 -1.05 -3.95 3.01
N ILE A 163 -0.63 -2.75 3.41
CA ILE A 163 0.75 -2.28 3.25
C ILE A 163 1.69 -2.98 4.25
N LEU A 164 1.25 -3.19 5.49
CA LEU A 164 2.04 -3.83 6.54
C LEU A 164 2.12 -5.35 6.39
N VAL A 165 1.19 -5.97 5.67
CA VAL A 165 1.09 -7.42 5.49
C VAL A 165 0.71 -7.68 4.03
N PRO A 166 1.63 -7.46 3.07
CA PRO A 166 1.32 -7.56 1.65
C PRO A 166 1.03 -9.00 1.20
N ASN A 167 1.50 -9.99 1.95
CA ASN A 167 1.18 -11.40 1.73
C ASN A 167 1.24 -12.19 3.04
N TRP A 168 0.58 -13.35 3.08
CA TRP A 168 0.53 -14.21 4.26
C TRP A 168 1.87 -14.84 4.64
N SER A 169 2.78 -15.04 3.67
CA SER A 169 4.15 -15.52 3.97
C SER A 169 4.98 -14.54 4.79
N THR A 170 4.53 -13.28 4.93
CA THR A 170 5.19 -12.30 5.79
C THR A 170 4.89 -12.47 7.28
N MET A 171 3.91 -13.30 7.66
CA MET A 171 3.59 -13.60 9.05
C MET A 171 4.53 -14.70 9.60
N PRO A 172 4.96 -14.58 10.88
CA PRO A 172 5.84 -15.56 11.51
C PRO A 172 5.17 -16.90 11.83
#